data_AF-A0A937VU22-F1
#
_entry.id   AF-A0A937VU22-F1
#
_cell.length_a   1.000
_cell.length_b   1.000
_cell.length_c   1.000
_cell.angle_alpha   90.00
_cell.angle_beta   90.00
_cell.angle_gamma   90.00
#
_symmetry.space_group_name_H-M   'P 1'
#
loop_
_entity.id
_entity.type
_entity.pdbx_description
1 polymer ?
#
loop_
_entity_poly.entity_id
_entity_poly.type
_entity_poly.pdbx_seq_one_letter_code
_entity_poly.pdbx_strand_id
1 'polypeptide(L)'
;MKIKKITLLLVILLFAFWVLGVSVIKTLAVEGQSASQNYKVTAVDSMPVEEETNPEATMAASKEVDYFLAYPGILPDHFLYPVKMVRDRLWLWLTINPLKKGELMLLFADKRLGAGRALVEGNKIDLGLSTLTKGEKYLQQAVVQEDLAKGRGENTQAFLEKLSWASLKHEEVLLSLYQKVGEQNQTALQISLDLLSQAQDQIKKALGQ
;
A
#
# COMPACT_ATOMS: atom_id res chain seq x y z
N MET A 1 8.20 -16.03 -49.85
CA MET A 1 8.84 -15.11 -48.87
C MET A 1 8.06 -14.91 -47.54
N LYS A 2 6.82 -15.42 -47.40
CA LYS A 2 6.03 -15.27 -46.15
C LYS A 2 6.31 -16.36 -45.10
N ILE A 3 6.59 -17.59 -45.54
CA ILE A 3 6.83 -18.75 -44.66
C ILE A 3 8.07 -18.55 -43.77
N LYS A 4 9.17 -18.01 -44.34
CA LYS A 4 10.38 -17.69 -43.56
C LYS A 4 10.17 -16.64 -42.47
N LYS A 5 9.22 -15.71 -42.66
CA LYS A 5 8.87 -14.70 -41.65
C LYS A 5 7.99 -15.28 -40.54
N ILE A 6 7.10 -16.21 -40.89
CA ILE A 6 6.25 -16.93 -39.93
C ILE A 6 7.10 -17.87 -39.06
N THR A 7 8.06 -18.59 -39.66
CA THR A 7 8.99 -19.42 -38.90
C THR A 7 9.88 -18.59 -37.98
N LEU A 8 10.32 -17.41 -38.42
CA LEU A 8 11.09 -16.49 -37.57
C LEU A 8 10.25 -15.99 -36.37
N LEU A 9 9.00 -15.60 -36.60
CA LEU A 9 8.08 -15.17 -35.53
C LEU A 9 7.79 -16.29 -34.53
N LEU A 10 7.63 -17.53 -35.01
CA LEU A 10 7.36 -18.69 -34.16
C LEU A 10 8.58 -19.03 -33.28
N VAL A 11 9.80 -18.92 -33.81
CA VAL A 11 11.05 -19.09 -33.04
C VAL A 11 11.21 -18.00 -31.98
N ILE A 12 10.89 -16.75 -32.30
CA ILE A 12 10.92 -15.64 -31.32
C ILE A 12 9.90 -15.88 -30.20
N LEU A 13 8.70 -16.36 -30.54
CA LEU A 13 7.64 -16.62 -29.57
C LEU A 13 7.99 -17.80 -28.65
N LEU A 14 8.58 -18.87 -29.19
CA LEU A 14 9.11 -19.98 -28.40
C LEU A 14 10.29 -19.56 -27.51
N PHE A 15 11.18 -18.70 -28.00
CA PHE A 15 12.28 -18.16 -27.20
C PHE A 15 11.77 -17.29 -26.04
N ALA A 16 10.77 -16.44 -26.29
CA ALA A 16 10.12 -15.65 -25.24
C ALA A 16 9.42 -16.54 -24.19
N PHE A 17 8.73 -17.60 -24.63
CA PHE A 17 8.10 -18.57 -23.73
C PHE A 17 9.13 -19.38 -22.93
N TRP A 18 10.26 -19.72 -23.53
CA TRP A 18 11.35 -20.44 -22.86
C TRP A 18 12.03 -19.57 -21.79
N VAL A 19 12.31 -18.30 -22.09
CA VAL A 19 12.85 -17.34 -21.11
C VAL A 19 11.88 -17.14 -19.94
N LEU A 20 10.57 -17.07 -20.21
CA LEU A 20 9.56 -17.01 -19.15
C LEU A 20 9.46 -18.31 -18.35
N GLY A 21 9.53 -19.47 -19.02
CA GLY A 21 9.47 -20.79 -18.36
C GLY A 21 10.63 -21.04 -17.40
N VAL A 22 11.86 -20.65 -17.77
CA VAL A 22 13.03 -20.74 -16.87
C VAL A 22 12.88 -19.83 -15.65
N SER A 23 12.15 -18.70 -15.77
CA SER A 23 11.86 -17.83 -14.62
C SER A 23 10.86 -18.44 -13.64
N VAL A 24 9.91 -19.26 -14.12
CA VAL A 24 8.93 -19.93 -13.24
C VAL A 24 9.59 -21.07 -12.45
N ILE A 25 10.50 -21.83 -13.07
CA ILE A 25 11.17 -22.96 -12.39
C ILE A 25 12.15 -22.48 -11.30
N LYS A 26 12.79 -21.31 -11.46
CA LYS A 26 13.56 -20.69 -10.36
C LYS A 26 12.70 -20.23 -9.17
N THR A 27 11.39 -20.08 -9.35
CA THR A 27 10.46 -19.67 -8.28
C THR A 27 9.85 -20.87 -7.56
N LEU A 28 9.82 -22.06 -8.19
CA LEU A 28 9.32 -23.30 -7.57
C LEU A 28 10.43 -24.10 -6.85
N ALA A 29 11.71 -23.78 -7.06
CA ALA A 29 12.83 -24.31 -6.27
C ALA A 29 13.15 -23.46 -5.02
N VAL A 30 12.39 -22.39 -4.76
CA VAL A 30 12.52 -21.48 -3.59
C VAL A 30 11.25 -21.52 -2.75
N GLU A 31 10.59 -22.69 -2.68
CA GLU A 31 9.47 -22.95 -1.78
C GLU A 31 9.96 -23.34 -0.36
N GLY A 32 10.94 -22.59 0.16
CA GLY A 32 11.55 -22.91 1.45
C GLY A 32 12.33 -21.78 2.14
N GLN A 33 12.37 -20.58 1.57
CA GLN A 33 13.00 -19.43 2.24
C GLN A 33 12.13 -18.18 2.08
N SER A 34 11.12 -18.10 2.93
CA SER A 34 10.59 -16.83 3.41
C SER A 34 11.76 -15.99 3.91
N ALA A 35 12.22 -15.05 3.08
CA ALA A 35 13.20 -14.05 3.47
C ALA A 35 12.49 -12.96 4.29
N SER A 36 12.02 -13.32 5.50
CA SER A 36 12.15 -12.43 6.63
C SER A 36 13.64 -12.34 6.92
N GLN A 37 14.30 -11.31 6.39
CA GLN A 37 15.62 -10.98 6.90
C GLN A 37 15.44 -10.51 8.34
N ASN A 38 15.63 -11.48 9.24
CA ASN A 38 15.88 -11.29 10.66
C ASN A 38 16.99 -10.26 10.82
N TYR A 39 16.64 -9.01 11.12
CA TYR A 39 17.60 -8.12 11.75
C TYR A 39 17.79 -8.63 13.18
N LYS A 40 18.96 -9.22 13.42
CA LYS A 40 19.42 -9.62 14.75
C LYS A 40 19.34 -8.40 15.68
N VAL A 41 18.51 -8.54 16.71
CA VAL A 41 18.60 -7.78 17.94
C VAL A 41 20.04 -7.87 18.44
N THR A 42 20.76 -6.75 18.38
CA THR A 42 21.92 -6.55 19.24
C THR A 42 21.35 -5.96 20.52
N ALA A 43 21.27 -6.79 21.56
CA ALA A 43 21.04 -6.32 22.91
C ALA A 43 22.18 -5.36 23.23
N VAL A 44 21.88 -4.07 23.28
CA VAL A 44 22.78 -3.11 23.89
C VAL A 44 22.53 -3.21 25.38
N ASP A 45 23.61 -3.62 26.02
CA ASP A 45 23.81 -3.84 27.43
C ASP A 45 23.33 -2.67 28.29
N SER A 46 22.95 -3.03 29.50
CA SER A 46 22.40 -2.18 30.54
C SER A 46 23.30 -0.98 30.86
N MET A 47 22.75 0.23 30.84
CA MET A 47 23.25 1.33 31.67
C MET A 47 22.09 2.19 32.20
N PRO A 48 22.27 2.79 33.39
CA PRO A 48 21.21 2.89 34.40
C PRO A 48 20.28 4.08 34.21
N VAL A 49 19.09 3.89 34.76
CA VAL A 49 18.11 4.91 35.10
C VAL A 49 18.79 6.02 35.91
N GLU A 50 18.87 7.22 35.34
CA GLU A 50 18.88 8.46 36.09
C GLU A 50 17.52 9.13 35.89
N GLU A 51 16.74 9.05 36.96
CA GLU A 51 15.44 9.64 37.15
C GLU A 51 15.63 11.14 37.43
N GLU A 52 15.57 11.98 36.39
CA GLU A 52 15.39 13.41 36.58
C GLU A 52 13.93 13.79 36.27
N THR A 53 13.20 13.96 37.37
CA THR A 53 11.83 14.48 37.42
C THR A 53 11.79 15.93 36.95
N ASN A 54 11.12 16.19 35.82
CA ASN A 54 10.57 17.51 35.52
C ASN A 54 9.10 17.37 35.07
N PRO A 55 8.11 17.81 35.88
CA PRO A 55 6.72 17.56 35.61
C PRO A 55 6.08 18.74 34.85
N GLU A 56 6.43 18.97 33.59
CA GLU A 56 5.60 19.85 32.72
C GLU A 56 5.92 19.72 31.22
N ALA A 57 5.30 18.75 30.54
CA ALA A 57 5.06 18.76 29.09
C ALA A 57 4.03 17.67 28.69
N THR A 58 2.80 17.81 29.19
CA THR A 58 1.65 17.07 28.63
C THR A 58 1.28 17.71 27.30
N MET A 59 1.95 17.35 26.20
CA MET A 59 1.52 17.71 24.84
C MET A 59 1.70 16.52 23.89
N ALA A 60 0.55 15.96 23.50
CA ALA A 60 0.32 15.07 22.38
C ALA A 60 1.09 13.74 22.36
N ALA A 61 0.59 12.76 23.11
CA ALA A 61 0.78 11.37 22.75
C ALA A 61 0.22 11.16 21.32
N SER A 62 1.09 11.11 20.32
CA SER A 62 0.71 10.64 18.99
C SER A 62 0.19 9.22 19.17
N LYS A 63 -1.09 9.01 18.89
CA LYS A 63 -1.72 7.69 18.95
C LYS A 63 -1.08 6.80 17.88
N GLU A 64 0.01 6.13 18.23
CA GLU A 64 0.72 5.22 17.35
C GLU A 64 -0.16 4.00 17.09
N VAL A 65 -0.58 3.82 15.85
CA VAL A 65 -1.40 2.68 15.42
C VAL A 65 -0.48 1.52 15.08
N ASP A 66 -0.65 0.36 15.71
CA ASP A 66 0.13 -0.83 15.34
C ASP A 66 -0.44 -1.45 14.05
N TYR A 67 0.10 -1.01 12.90
CA TYR A 67 -0.25 -1.54 11.59
C TYR A 67 0.95 -1.48 10.64
N PHE A 68 1.28 -2.62 10.02
CA PHE A 68 2.38 -2.70 9.07
C PHE A 68 1.97 -2.22 7.67
N LEU A 69 2.45 -1.05 7.26
CA LEU A 69 2.24 -0.52 5.91
C LEU A 69 3.08 -1.26 4.87
N ALA A 70 2.45 -1.60 3.75
CA ALA A 70 3.14 -2.21 2.63
C ALA A 70 4.20 -1.26 2.02
N TYR A 71 5.43 -1.77 1.83
CA TYR A 71 6.52 -0.98 1.30
C TYR A 71 6.22 -0.46 -0.12
N PRO A 72 6.41 0.86 -0.39
CA PRO A 72 6.02 1.51 -1.65
C PRO A 72 6.78 0.99 -2.88
N GLY A 73 8.00 0.49 -2.70
CA GLY A 73 8.85 0.02 -3.79
C GLY A 73 9.29 1.17 -4.69
N ILE A 74 8.89 1.14 -5.96
CA ILE A 74 9.27 2.16 -6.96
C ILE A 74 8.36 3.38 -6.85
N LEU A 75 8.95 4.54 -6.57
CA LEU A 75 8.23 5.82 -6.48
C LEU A 75 7.73 6.29 -7.86
N PRO A 76 6.66 7.13 -7.89
CA PRO A 76 6.11 7.73 -9.11
C PRO A 76 7.09 8.50 -10.00
N ASP A 77 8.25 8.87 -9.45
CA ASP A 77 9.27 9.70 -10.08
C ASP A 77 10.30 8.89 -10.91
N HIS A 78 10.26 7.56 -10.84
CA HIS A 78 11.23 6.70 -11.51
C HIS A 78 10.78 6.28 -12.93
N PHE A 79 11.73 6.13 -13.86
CA PHE A 79 11.47 5.74 -15.26
C PHE A 79 10.69 4.42 -15.41
N LEU A 80 10.89 3.46 -14.51
CA LEU A 80 10.21 2.16 -14.52
C LEU A 80 8.81 2.18 -13.88
N TYR A 81 8.37 3.32 -13.33
CA TYR A 81 7.06 3.43 -12.68
C TYR A 81 5.88 3.10 -13.62
N PRO A 82 5.86 3.51 -14.91
CA PRO A 82 4.79 3.14 -15.82
C PRO A 82 4.64 1.62 -16.01
N VAL A 83 5.75 0.88 -16.05
CA VAL A 83 5.75 -0.58 -16.20
C VAL A 83 5.09 -1.24 -14.98
N LYS A 84 5.44 -0.77 -13.77
CA LYS A 84 4.79 -1.20 -12.52
C LYS A 84 3.29 -0.90 -12.54
N MET A 85 2.89 0.29 -12.98
CA MET A 85 1.48 0.68 -13.05
C MET A 85 0.67 -0.18 -14.02
N VAL A 86 1.25 -0.57 -15.16
CA VAL A 86 0.63 -1.50 -16.11
C VAL A 86 0.44 -2.87 -15.47
N ARG A 87 1.47 -3.42 -14.82
CA ARG A 87 1.36 -4.69 -14.08
C ARG A 87 0.26 -4.63 -13.04
N ASP A 88 0.25 -3.59 -12.20
CA ASP A 88 -0.73 -3.43 -11.12
C ASP A 88 -2.16 -3.34 -11.67
N ARG A 89 -2.35 -2.65 -12.82
CA ARG A 89 -3.64 -2.58 -13.51
C ARG A 89 -4.08 -3.91 -14.10
N LEU A 90 -3.17 -4.65 -14.74
CA LEU A 90 -3.46 -5.98 -15.27
C LEU A 90 -3.86 -6.94 -14.15
N TRP A 91 -3.15 -6.90 -13.02
CA TRP A 91 -3.47 -7.73 -11.86
C TRP A 91 -4.85 -7.39 -11.28
N LEU A 92 -5.18 -6.10 -11.16
CA LEU A 92 -6.50 -5.67 -10.70
C LEU A 92 -7.62 -6.11 -11.65
N TRP A 93 -7.35 -6.11 -12.96
CA TRP A 93 -8.31 -6.51 -13.97
C TRP A 93 -8.55 -8.02 -14.00
N LEU A 94 -7.50 -8.81 -13.79
CA LEU A 94 -7.57 -10.28 -13.74
C LEU A 94 -8.19 -10.81 -12.43
N THR A 95 -8.20 -10.01 -11.37
CA THR A 95 -8.81 -10.39 -10.09
C THR A 95 -10.33 -10.18 -10.13
N ILE A 96 -11.07 -11.28 -10.32
CA ILE A 96 -12.54 -11.28 -10.45
C ILE A 96 -13.26 -11.37 -9.09
N ASN A 97 -12.71 -12.14 -8.14
CA ASN A 97 -13.32 -12.29 -6.82
C ASN A 97 -13.25 -10.95 -6.04
N PRO A 98 -14.36 -10.47 -5.47
CA PRO A 98 -14.44 -9.14 -4.86
C PRO A 98 -13.58 -9.04 -3.61
N LEU A 99 -13.56 -10.06 -2.73
CA LEU A 99 -12.74 -10.04 -1.52
C LEU A 99 -11.24 -9.91 -1.86
N LYS A 100 -10.73 -10.76 -2.75
CA LYS A 100 -9.34 -10.68 -3.24
C LYS A 100 -9.05 -9.37 -3.94
N LYS A 101 -10.03 -8.81 -4.66
CA LYS A 101 -9.89 -7.52 -5.33
C LYS A 101 -9.80 -6.38 -4.31
N GLY A 102 -10.58 -6.44 -3.24
CA GLY A 102 -10.52 -5.54 -2.10
C GLY A 102 -9.16 -5.58 -1.42
N GLU A 103 -8.63 -6.78 -1.13
CA GLU A 103 -7.29 -6.95 -0.55
C GLU A 103 -6.19 -6.35 -1.44
N LEU A 104 -6.30 -6.53 -2.76
CA LEU A 104 -5.36 -5.97 -3.72
C LEU A 104 -5.47 -4.44 -3.79
N MET A 105 -6.68 -3.89 -3.69
CA MET A 105 -6.92 -2.45 -3.61
C MET A 105 -6.33 -1.85 -2.33
N LEU A 106 -6.51 -2.52 -1.18
CA LEU A 106 -5.89 -2.11 0.08
C LEU A 106 -4.36 -2.09 -0.03
N LEU A 107 -3.77 -3.16 -0.58
CA LEU A 107 -2.32 -3.22 -0.83
C LEU A 107 -1.83 -2.04 -1.68
N PHE A 108 -2.63 -1.62 -2.65
CA PHE A 108 -2.34 -0.48 -3.52
C PHE A 108 -2.57 0.88 -2.87
N ALA A 109 -3.44 0.95 -1.87
CA ALA A 109 -3.63 2.11 -1.02
C ALA A 109 -2.39 2.32 -0.13
N ASP A 110 -1.99 1.29 0.63
CA ASP A 110 -0.84 1.33 1.54
C ASP A 110 0.45 1.74 0.82
N LYS A 111 0.71 1.14 -0.35
CA LYS A 111 1.89 1.47 -1.18
C LYS A 111 1.89 2.92 -1.63
N ARG A 112 0.72 3.48 -1.93
CA ARG A 112 0.60 4.88 -2.36
C ARG A 112 0.69 5.83 -1.18
N LEU A 113 0.19 5.46 -0.01
CA LEU A 113 0.37 6.22 1.21
C LEU A 113 1.87 6.37 1.51
N GLY A 114 2.61 5.26 1.53
CA GLY A 114 4.07 5.28 1.75
C GLY A 114 4.82 6.07 0.68
N ALA A 115 4.46 5.92 -0.61
CA ALA A 115 5.10 6.66 -1.69
C ALA A 115 4.79 8.15 -1.62
N GLY A 116 3.55 8.52 -1.31
CA GLY A 116 3.10 9.90 -1.15
C GLY A 116 3.83 10.59 0.00
N ARG A 117 3.95 9.93 1.15
CA ARG A 117 4.75 10.39 2.29
C ARG A 117 6.20 10.64 1.88
N ALA A 118 6.85 9.66 1.26
CA ALA A 118 8.25 9.78 0.83
C ALA A 118 8.48 10.91 -0.18
N LEU A 119 7.50 11.18 -1.06
CA LEU A 119 7.55 12.29 -2.01
C LEU A 119 7.41 13.65 -1.32
N VAL A 120 6.47 13.79 -0.38
CA VAL A 120 6.33 15.02 0.41
C VAL A 120 7.60 15.29 1.22
N GLU A 121 8.14 14.27 1.87
CA GLU A 121 9.41 14.36 2.61
C GLU A 121 10.61 14.67 1.71
N GLY A 122 10.55 14.25 0.44
CA GLY A 122 11.53 14.57 -0.61
C GLY A 122 11.28 15.91 -1.33
N ASN A 123 10.49 16.83 -0.75
CA ASN A 123 10.15 18.14 -1.32
C ASN A 123 9.38 18.10 -2.67
N LYS A 124 8.80 16.95 -3.05
CA LYS A 124 7.93 16.81 -4.23
C LYS A 124 6.46 16.86 -3.82
N ILE A 125 6.07 17.98 -3.20
CA ILE A 125 4.79 18.11 -2.47
C ILE A 125 3.58 17.82 -3.36
N ASP A 126 3.47 18.47 -4.54
CA ASP A 126 2.32 18.27 -5.44
C ASP A 126 2.16 16.82 -5.90
N LEU A 127 3.28 16.19 -6.27
CA LEU A 127 3.30 14.79 -6.70
C LEU A 127 2.95 13.86 -5.53
N GLY A 128 3.47 14.15 -4.35
CA GLY A 128 3.16 13.44 -3.12
C GLY A 128 1.67 13.50 -2.78
N LEU A 129 1.08 14.69 -2.75
CA LEU A 129 -0.34 14.91 -2.47
C LEU A 129 -1.24 14.20 -3.49
N SER A 130 -0.94 14.31 -4.78
CA SER A 130 -1.70 13.60 -5.81
C SER A 130 -1.60 12.07 -5.67
N THR A 131 -0.50 11.57 -5.10
CA THR A 131 -0.27 10.14 -4.84
C THR A 131 -1.04 9.69 -3.60
N LEU A 132 -1.05 10.50 -2.53
CA LEU A 132 -1.85 10.27 -1.32
C LEU A 132 -3.35 10.20 -1.66
N THR A 133 -3.89 11.19 -2.38
CA THR A 133 -5.30 11.20 -2.79
C THR A 133 -5.66 9.96 -3.61
N LYS A 134 -4.76 9.47 -4.47
CA LYS A 134 -4.98 8.21 -5.20
C LYS A 134 -4.97 7.00 -4.26
N GLY A 135 -4.11 6.99 -3.24
CA GLY A 135 -4.09 5.98 -2.19
C GLY A 135 -5.44 5.89 -1.47
N GLU A 136 -5.98 7.02 -1.01
CA GLU A 136 -7.27 7.05 -0.31
C GLU A 136 -8.44 6.61 -1.19
N LYS A 137 -8.41 6.93 -2.50
CA LYS A 137 -9.39 6.39 -3.44
C LYS A 137 -9.32 4.87 -3.57
N TYR A 138 -8.13 4.27 -3.50
CA TYR A 138 -8.00 2.81 -3.48
C TYR A 138 -8.52 2.21 -2.17
N LEU A 139 -8.30 2.87 -1.03
CA LEU A 139 -8.85 2.45 0.25
C LEU A 139 -10.39 2.45 0.21
N GLN A 140 -11.01 3.52 -0.27
CA GLN A 140 -12.46 3.58 -0.47
C GLN A 140 -12.97 2.46 -1.38
N GLN A 141 -12.27 2.20 -2.49
CA GLN A 141 -12.65 1.11 -3.38
C GLN A 141 -12.50 -0.27 -2.71
N ALA A 142 -11.52 -0.45 -1.82
CA ALA A 142 -11.37 -1.67 -1.04
C ALA A 142 -12.57 -1.91 -0.12
N VAL A 143 -13.08 -0.85 0.54
CA VAL A 143 -14.31 -0.89 1.35
C VAL A 143 -15.52 -1.27 0.48
N VAL A 144 -15.65 -0.68 -0.72
CA VAL A 144 -16.74 -1.06 -1.65
C VAL A 144 -16.64 -2.52 -2.08
N GLN A 145 -15.43 -3.05 -2.30
CA GLN A 145 -15.26 -4.47 -2.63
C GLN A 145 -15.58 -5.39 -1.45
N GLU A 146 -15.31 -4.97 -0.22
CA GLU A 146 -15.71 -5.69 0.99
C GLU A 146 -17.24 -5.84 1.05
N ASP A 147 -17.98 -4.74 0.87
CA ASP A 147 -19.45 -4.75 0.88
C ASP A 147 -20.01 -5.66 -0.22
N LEU A 148 -19.42 -5.62 -1.43
CA LEU A 148 -19.78 -6.52 -2.53
C LEU A 148 -19.51 -7.99 -2.21
N ALA A 149 -18.40 -8.31 -1.52
CA ALA A 149 -18.07 -9.67 -1.12
C ALA A 149 -19.03 -10.17 -0.03
N LYS A 150 -19.32 -9.32 0.96
CA LYS A 150 -20.32 -9.59 2.01
C LYS A 150 -21.70 -9.84 1.43
N GLY A 151 -22.12 -9.03 0.46
CA GLY A 151 -23.38 -9.21 -0.28
C GLY A 151 -23.46 -10.52 -1.09
N ARG A 152 -22.32 -11.15 -1.39
CA ARG A 152 -22.25 -12.49 -2.02
C ARG A 152 -22.17 -13.64 -1.01
N GLY A 153 -22.25 -13.35 0.28
CA GLY A 153 -22.16 -14.34 1.35
C GLY A 153 -20.73 -14.78 1.67
N GLU A 154 -19.70 -14.06 1.22
CA GLU A 154 -18.32 -14.31 1.63
C GLU A 154 -18.11 -13.86 3.09
N ASN A 155 -17.27 -14.57 3.86
CA ASN A 155 -16.88 -14.12 5.19
C ASN A 155 -15.82 -13.03 5.08
N THR A 156 -16.21 -11.78 5.34
CA THR A 156 -15.36 -10.61 5.19
C THR A 156 -14.85 -10.03 6.52
N GLN A 157 -15.21 -10.61 7.67
CA GLN A 157 -14.94 -10.03 8.99
C GLN A 157 -13.46 -9.69 9.20
N ALA A 158 -12.57 -10.64 8.92
CA ALA A 158 -11.12 -10.44 9.06
C ALA A 158 -10.58 -9.33 8.12
N PHE A 159 -11.15 -9.22 6.92
CA PHE A 159 -10.77 -8.18 5.98
C PHE A 159 -11.28 -6.81 6.42
N LEU A 160 -12.49 -6.74 6.96
CA LEU A 160 -13.09 -5.51 7.47
C LEU A 160 -12.33 -4.96 8.71
N GLU A 161 -11.91 -5.85 9.62
CA GLU A 161 -11.03 -5.50 10.73
C GLU A 161 -9.68 -4.96 10.22
N LYS A 162 -9.10 -5.61 9.21
CA LYS A 162 -7.87 -5.14 8.58
C LYS A 162 -8.04 -3.75 7.94
N LEU A 163 -9.17 -3.49 7.27
CA LEU A 163 -9.50 -2.17 6.72
C LEU A 163 -9.60 -1.11 7.82
N SER A 164 -10.17 -1.46 8.98
CA SER A 164 -10.23 -0.57 10.14
C SER A 164 -8.84 -0.15 10.60
N TRP A 165 -7.95 -1.11 10.88
CA TRP A 165 -6.58 -0.82 11.31
C TRP A 165 -5.79 -0.03 10.26
N ALA A 166 -5.93 -0.39 8.98
CA ALA A 166 -5.30 0.34 7.89
C ALA A 166 -5.78 1.79 7.82
N SER A 167 -7.09 2.03 7.95
CA SER A 167 -7.66 3.38 7.89
C SER A 167 -7.15 4.28 9.03
N LEU A 168 -6.93 3.72 10.22
CA LEU A 168 -6.35 4.46 11.35
C LEU A 168 -4.88 4.82 11.09
N LYS A 169 -4.10 3.90 10.49
CA LYS A 169 -2.72 4.17 10.12
C LYS A 169 -2.61 5.19 8.98
N HIS A 170 -3.54 5.15 8.01
CA HIS A 170 -3.65 6.19 6.97
C HIS A 170 -3.89 7.56 7.60
N GLU A 171 -4.77 7.65 8.59
CA GLU A 171 -5.07 8.90 9.30
C GLU A 171 -3.82 9.45 10.00
N GLU A 172 -3.14 8.61 10.77
CA GLU A 172 -1.89 8.95 11.46
C GLU A 172 -0.85 9.52 10.48
N VAL A 173 -0.65 8.84 9.34
CA VAL A 173 0.31 9.29 8.33
C VAL A 173 -0.12 10.61 7.70
N LEU A 174 -1.37 10.76 7.28
CA LEU A 174 -1.87 12.01 6.67
C LEU A 174 -1.75 13.19 7.64
N LEU A 175 -2.13 12.99 8.91
CA LEU A 175 -2.02 14.02 9.95
C LEU A 175 -0.56 14.43 10.18
N SER A 176 0.38 13.49 10.15
CA SER A 176 1.81 13.78 10.29
C SER A 176 2.39 14.68 9.20
N LEU A 177 1.70 14.80 8.05
CA LEU A 177 2.16 15.58 6.90
C LEU A 177 1.73 17.05 6.92
N TYR A 178 0.80 17.46 7.79
CA TYR A 178 0.30 18.85 7.83
C TYR A 178 1.40 19.90 7.95
N GLN A 179 2.40 19.62 8.80
CA GLN A 179 3.52 20.53 9.04
C GLN A 179 4.48 20.59 7.84
N LYS A 180 4.52 19.55 7.00
CA LYS A 180 5.47 19.42 5.88
C LYS A 180 4.95 20.01 4.56
N VAL A 181 3.64 20.01 4.34
CA VAL A 181 3.05 20.42 3.05
C VAL A 181 2.94 21.93 2.86
N GLY A 182 2.98 22.71 3.95
CA GLY A 182 2.75 24.16 3.95
C GLY A 182 1.28 24.53 3.76
N GLU A 183 0.88 25.72 4.23
CA GLU A 183 -0.54 26.16 4.27
C GLU A 183 -1.23 26.10 2.90
N GLN A 184 -0.53 26.51 1.83
CA GLN A 184 -1.06 26.53 0.47
C GLN A 184 -1.55 25.14 -0.01
N ASN A 185 -0.95 24.06 0.51
CA ASN A 185 -1.23 22.70 0.07
C ASN A 185 -2.09 21.91 1.06
N GLN A 186 -2.45 22.50 2.21
CA GLN A 186 -3.29 21.83 3.21
C GLN A 186 -4.66 21.47 2.65
N THR A 187 -5.22 22.25 1.72
CA THR A 187 -6.49 21.91 1.08
C THR A 187 -6.43 20.57 0.34
N ALA A 188 -5.33 20.26 -0.35
CA ALA A 188 -5.18 18.98 -1.05
C ALA A 188 -5.00 17.80 -0.07
N LEU A 189 -4.35 18.04 1.07
CA LEU A 189 -4.26 17.06 2.14
C LEU A 189 -5.64 16.81 2.79
N GLN A 190 -6.43 17.87 3.00
CA GLN A 190 -7.79 17.80 3.53
C GLN A 190 -8.69 16.93 2.66
N ILE A 191 -8.61 17.05 1.33
CA ILE A 191 -9.35 16.17 0.41
C ILE A 191 -9.05 14.69 0.69
N SER A 192 -7.80 14.36 1.00
CA SER A 192 -7.41 12.97 1.28
C SER A 192 -7.98 12.50 2.63
N LEU A 193 -7.99 13.36 3.64
CA LEU A 193 -8.64 13.07 4.92
C LEU A 193 -10.16 12.97 4.83
N ASP A 194 -10.82 13.77 4.00
CA ASP A 194 -12.26 13.68 3.80
C ASP A 194 -12.64 12.33 3.16
N LEU A 195 -11.84 11.87 2.18
CA LEU A 195 -12.01 10.55 1.57
C LEU A 195 -11.79 9.42 2.60
N LEU A 196 -10.79 9.57 3.48
CA LEU A 196 -10.51 8.63 4.54
C LEU A 196 -11.64 8.57 5.58
N SER A 197 -12.16 9.73 6.00
CA SER A 197 -13.30 9.80 6.93
C SER A 197 -14.51 9.06 6.37
N GLN A 198 -14.83 9.27 5.09
CA GLN A 198 -15.91 8.53 4.42
C GLN A 198 -15.68 7.01 4.43
N ALA A 199 -14.43 6.56 4.23
CA ALA A 199 -14.08 5.14 4.30
C ALA A 199 -14.23 4.60 5.73
N GLN A 200 -13.75 5.33 6.74
CA GLN A 200 -13.87 4.96 8.15
C GLN A 200 -15.34 4.86 8.59
N ASP A 201 -16.20 5.78 8.15
CA ASP A 201 -17.63 5.75 8.48
C ASP A 201 -18.32 4.52 7.89
N GLN A 202 -17.97 4.16 6.66
CA GLN A 202 -18.47 2.93 6.03
C GLN A 202 -17.98 1.68 6.77
N ILE A 203 -16.71 1.64 7.18
CA ILE A 203 -16.13 0.53 7.95
C ILE A 203 -16.82 0.39 9.31
N LYS A 204 -17.00 1.49 10.06
CA LYS A 204 -17.69 1.49 11.38
C LYS A 204 -19.11 0.97 11.25
N LYS A 205 -19.86 1.48 10.26
CA LYS A 205 -21.22 1.01 9.96
C LYS A 205 -21.24 -0.49 9.64
N ALA A 206 -20.27 -0.99 8.88
CA ALA A 206 -20.18 -2.40 8.52
C ALA A 206 -19.81 -3.31 9.71
N LEU A 207 -19.06 -2.78 10.69
CA LEU A 207 -18.72 -3.43 11.96
C LEU A 207 -19.84 -3.33 13.01
N GLY A 208 -20.85 -2.50 12.79
CA GLY A 208 -21.93 -2.25 13.75
C GLY A 208 -21.52 -1.37 14.93
N GLN A 209 -20.54 -0.49 14.72
CA GLN A 209 -20.03 0.48 15.71
C GLN A 209 -20.56 1.89 15.46
#